data_AF-A0A484RQZ8-F1
#
_entry.id   AF-A0A484RQZ8-F1
#
_cell.length_a   1.000
_cell.length_b   1.000
_cell.length_c   1.000
_cell.angle_alpha   90.00
_cell.angle_beta   90.00
_cell.angle_gamma   90.00
#
_symmetry.space_group_name_H-M   'P 1'
#
loop_
_entity.id
_entity.type
_entity.pdbx_description
1 polymer ?
#
loop_
_entity_poly.entity_id
_entity_poly.type
_entity_poly.pdbx_seq_one_letter_code
_entity_poly.pdbx_strand_id
1 'polypeptide(L)'
;MNMKRFSKYFLRGLIAILPLALTVYLLVLLVAWLESTAMTLLSPFIGSFYVPGMGLVLGILGIFALGALLSGARVQKVMTYVEMPFTTVPVVKSIYSSLKSFADYFSPRGKQDGPAQQVVLLRLPDQPLEVVGLVTRHGVDGLPEGFLQDDRVAVYLPMGYMIGGYTVFVPRSWVHPIAMSVEEAMRSSLIAWMSRSTDPLRPGPAETPAAAAVVPPAAATATDTAAPPAPADTEADTEDASTVARQEPPQEPRA
;
A
#
# COMPACT_ATOMS: atom_id res chain seq x y z
N MET A 1 -18.84 -8.41 -38.43
CA MET A 1 -17.66 -8.49 -37.54
C MET A 1 -17.97 -7.67 -36.28
N ASN A 2 -18.23 -8.31 -35.14
CA ASN A 2 -18.75 -7.60 -33.96
C ASN A 2 -17.76 -6.51 -33.48
N MET A 3 -18.19 -5.24 -33.46
CA MET A 3 -17.45 -4.10 -32.88
C MET A 3 -16.88 -4.40 -31.48
N LYS A 4 -17.61 -5.21 -30.70
CA LYS A 4 -17.19 -5.69 -29.36
C LYS A 4 -15.88 -6.50 -29.39
N ARG A 5 -15.54 -7.18 -30.50
CA ARG A 5 -14.26 -7.92 -30.64
C ARG A 5 -13.12 -6.99 -31.02
N PHE A 6 -13.35 -6.05 -31.95
CA PHE A 6 -12.33 -5.06 -32.34
C PHE A 6 -11.88 -4.19 -31.15
N SER A 7 -12.86 -3.66 -30.39
CA SER A 7 -12.57 -2.87 -29.18
C SER A 7 -11.81 -3.66 -28.12
N LYS A 8 -12.08 -4.96 -27.94
CA LYS A 8 -11.33 -5.83 -27.02
C LYS A 8 -9.86 -5.99 -27.43
N TYR A 9 -9.58 -6.20 -28.72
CA TYR A 9 -8.21 -6.30 -29.21
C TYR A 9 -7.45 -4.98 -29.09
N PHE A 10 -8.10 -3.87 -29.45
CA PHE A 10 -7.53 -2.53 -29.27
C PHE A 10 -7.22 -2.23 -27.80
N LEU A 11 -8.17 -2.47 -26.88
CA LEU A 11 -7.99 -2.21 -25.45
C LEU A 11 -6.90 -3.10 -24.85
N ARG A 12 -6.80 -4.37 -25.28
CA ARG A 12 -5.73 -5.27 -24.84
C ARG A 12 -4.35 -4.80 -25.32
N GLY A 13 -4.24 -4.36 -26.57
CA GLY A 13 -3.01 -3.76 -27.10
C GLY A 13 -2.63 -2.47 -26.37
N LEU A 14 -3.61 -1.61 -26.11
CA LEU A 14 -3.43 -0.37 -25.37
C LEU A 14 -2.93 -0.64 -23.94
N ILE A 15 -3.59 -1.51 -23.19
CA ILE A 15 -3.18 -1.85 -21.80
C ILE A 15 -1.78 -2.48 -21.78
N ALA A 16 -1.43 -3.28 -22.79
CA ALA A 16 -0.10 -3.91 -22.87
C ALA A 16 1.03 -2.90 -23.12
N ILE A 17 0.82 -1.91 -24.00
CA ILE A 17 1.84 -0.92 -24.34
C ILE A 17 1.86 0.29 -23.38
N LEU A 18 0.75 0.56 -22.69
CA LEU A 18 0.57 1.74 -21.84
C LEU A 18 1.69 1.92 -20.80
N PRO A 19 2.12 0.89 -20.04
CA PRO A 19 3.19 1.07 -19.06
C PRO A 19 4.52 1.47 -19.71
N LEU A 20 4.86 0.86 -20.85
CA LEU A 20 6.10 1.16 -21.57
C LEU A 20 6.06 2.54 -22.24
N ALA A 21 4.94 2.89 -22.88
CA ALA A 21 4.78 4.20 -23.49
C ALA A 21 4.83 5.31 -22.42
N LEU A 22 4.21 5.09 -21.26
CA LEU A 22 4.22 6.03 -20.16
C LEU A 22 5.64 6.23 -19.59
N THR A 23 6.41 5.16 -19.38
CA THR A 23 7.78 5.28 -18.87
C THR A 23 8.67 6.04 -19.86
N VAL A 24 8.61 5.71 -21.16
CA VAL A 24 9.37 6.43 -22.20
C VAL A 24 8.96 7.90 -22.26
N TYR A 25 7.65 8.19 -22.20
CA TYR A 25 7.15 9.57 -22.19
C TYR A 25 7.71 10.38 -21.00
N LEU A 26 7.68 9.80 -19.79
CA LEU A 26 8.20 10.47 -18.59
C LEU A 26 9.72 10.69 -18.67
N LEU A 27 10.48 9.75 -19.26
CA LEU A 27 11.92 9.92 -19.47
C LEU A 27 12.21 11.04 -20.46
N VAL A 28 11.49 11.09 -21.58
CA VAL A 28 11.63 12.17 -22.57
C VAL A 28 11.26 13.52 -21.95
N LEU A 29 10.19 13.56 -21.15
CA LEU A 29 9.77 14.76 -20.44
C LEU A 29 10.85 15.26 -19.48
N LEU A 30 11.45 14.37 -18.70
CA LEU A 30 12.54 14.70 -17.78
C LEU A 30 13.77 15.22 -18.51
N VAL A 31 14.21 14.53 -19.56
CA VAL A 31 15.38 14.93 -20.36
C VAL A 31 15.13 16.27 -21.04
N ALA A 32 13.96 16.48 -21.65
CA ALA A 32 13.61 17.76 -22.27
C ALA A 32 13.58 18.90 -21.25
N TRP A 33 13.10 18.65 -20.03
CA TRP A 33 13.09 19.65 -18.96
C TRP A 33 14.50 20.00 -18.48
N LEU A 34 15.37 19.00 -18.31
CA LEU A 34 16.78 19.17 -17.98
C LEU A 34 17.53 19.95 -19.06
N GLU A 35 17.36 19.57 -20.33
CA GLU A 35 17.99 20.25 -21.48
C GLU A 35 17.50 21.69 -21.62
N SER A 36 16.20 21.95 -21.49
CA SER A 36 15.65 23.32 -21.53
C SER A 36 16.20 24.20 -20.41
N THR A 37 16.27 23.66 -19.20
CA THR A 37 16.81 24.37 -18.02
C THR A 37 18.31 24.63 -18.20
N ALA A 38 19.06 23.63 -18.62
CA ALA A 38 20.49 23.76 -18.85
C ALA A 38 20.78 24.73 -20.00
N MET A 39 20.06 24.66 -21.11
CA MET A 39 20.18 25.62 -22.21
C MET A 39 19.94 27.05 -21.72
N THR A 40 18.90 27.27 -20.90
CA THR A 40 18.62 28.60 -20.33
C THR A 40 19.76 29.10 -19.43
N LEU A 41 20.35 28.22 -18.62
CA LEU A 41 21.42 28.57 -17.69
C LEU A 41 22.81 28.69 -18.34
N LEU A 42 23.13 27.85 -19.33
CA LEU A 42 24.45 27.77 -19.98
C LEU A 42 24.55 28.59 -21.25
N SER A 43 23.45 28.83 -21.98
CA SER A 43 23.50 29.63 -23.22
C SER A 43 24.15 31.01 -23.04
N PRO A 44 24.01 31.73 -21.90
CA PRO A 44 24.71 33.00 -21.71
C PRO A 44 26.23 32.86 -21.55
N PHE A 45 26.72 31.69 -21.12
CA PHE A 45 28.14 31.45 -20.83
C PHE A 45 28.87 30.70 -21.94
N ILE A 46 28.17 29.80 -22.64
CA ILE A 46 28.76 28.81 -23.56
C ILE A 46 28.30 29.01 -25.01
N GLY A 47 27.24 29.80 -25.25
CA GLY A 47 26.79 30.19 -26.58
C GLY A 47 26.57 29.00 -27.52
N SER A 48 27.27 28.99 -28.67
CA SER A 48 27.14 27.98 -29.73
C SER A 48 27.80 26.63 -29.42
N PHE A 49 28.49 26.48 -28.29
CA PHE A 49 29.09 25.21 -27.87
C PHE A 49 28.11 24.28 -27.16
N TYR A 50 26.84 24.67 -27.01
CA TYR A 50 25.83 23.82 -26.40
C TYR A 50 25.50 22.63 -27.31
N VAL A 51 25.84 21.42 -26.85
CA VAL A 51 25.53 20.16 -27.54
C VAL A 51 24.35 19.47 -26.85
N PRO A 52 23.36 18.95 -27.59
CA PRO A 52 22.28 18.15 -27.01
C PRO A 52 22.84 17.00 -26.16
N GLY A 53 22.38 16.87 -24.91
CA GLY A 53 22.89 15.91 -23.93
C GLY A 53 23.69 16.56 -22.79
N MET A 54 24.13 17.82 -22.97
CA MET A 54 24.80 18.58 -21.91
C MET A 54 23.89 18.86 -20.72
N GLY A 55 22.58 19.00 -20.92
CA GLY A 55 21.64 19.24 -19.84
C GLY A 55 21.48 18.05 -18.91
N LEU A 56 21.52 16.82 -19.44
CA LEU A 56 21.54 15.63 -18.59
C LEU A 56 22.82 15.58 -17.73
N VAL A 57 23.99 15.83 -18.33
CA VAL A 57 25.27 15.85 -17.61
C VAL A 57 25.28 16.95 -16.55
N LEU A 58 24.85 18.16 -16.91
CA LEU A 58 24.74 19.28 -15.99
C LEU A 58 23.76 18.99 -14.84
N GLY A 59 22.64 18.34 -15.13
CA GLY A 59 21.67 17.91 -14.12
C GLY A 59 22.28 16.96 -13.10
N ILE A 60 22.98 15.92 -13.57
CA ILE A 60 23.67 14.95 -12.70
C ILE A 60 24.75 15.65 -11.87
N LEU A 61 25.60 16.48 -12.48
CA LEU A 61 26.62 17.25 -11.77
C LEU A 61 25.99 18.22 -10.78
N GLY A 62 24.87 18.86 -11.13
CA GLY A 62 24.13 19.77 -10.26
C GLY A 62 23.57 19.07 -9.03
N ILE A 63 22.98 17.89 -9.19
CA ILE A 63 22.50 17.07 -8.07
C ILE A 63 23.68 16.64 -7.18
N PHE A 64 24.80 16.21 -7.77
CA PHE A 64 25.98 15.83 -7.00
C PHE A 64 26.59 17.01 -6.24
N ALA A 65 26.74 18.16 -6.90
CA ALA A 65 27.24 19.39 -6.30
C ALA A 65 26.33 19.88 -5.18
N LEU A 66 25.00 19.82 -5.39
CA LEU A 66 24.03 20.16 -4.35
C LEU A 66 24.14 19.20 -3.16
N GLY A 67 24.20 17.89 -3.39
CA GLY A 67 24.41 16.90 -2.33
C GLY A 67 25.71 17.12 -1.55
N ALA A 68 26.81 17.38 -2.24
CA ALA A 68 28.10 17.71 -1.63
C ALA A 68 28.02 19.02 -0.81
N LEU A 69 27.37 20.05 -1.33
CA LEU A 69 27.18 21.32 -0.63
C LEU A 69 26.34 21.12 0.65
N LEU A 70 25.28 20.32 0.57
CA LEU A 70 24.39 20.00 1.70
C LEU A 70 25.02 19.10 2.76
N SER A 71 26.11 18.39 2.43
CA SER A 71 26.82 17.50 3.38
C SER A 71 27.59 18.25 4.48
N GLY A 72 27.80 19.56 4.33
CA GLY A 72 28.49 20.37 5.33
C GLY A 72 27.63 20.67 6.56
N ALA A 73 28.16 20.45 7.77
CA ALA A 73 27.47 20.75 9.04
C ALA A 73 26.99 22.21 9.17
N ARG A 74 27.73 23.16 8.56
CA ARG A 74 27.33 24.57 8.50
C ARG A 74 26.13 24.81 7.56
N VAL A 75 26.03 24.05 6.48
CA VAL A 75 24.96 24.19 5.47
C VAL A 75 23.65 23.59 5.99
N GLN A 76 23.71 22.49 6.75
CA GLN A 76 22.53 21.95 7.44
C GLN A 76 21.87 22.98 8.36
N LYS A 77 22.68 23.78 9.09
CA LYS A 77 22.18 24.83 9.98
C LYS A 77 21.56 26.00 9.21
N VAL A 78 22.15 26.39 8.07
CA VAL A 78 21.58 27.40 7.16
C VAL A 78 20.27 26.92 6.54
N MET A 79 20.19 25.62 6.20
CA MET A 79 18.99 25.04 5.61
C MET A 79 17.77 25.17 6.53
N THR A 80 17.94 25.00 7.85
CA THR A 80 16.85 25.22 8.82
C THR A 80 16.23 26.62 8.72
N TYR A 81 17.03 27.65 8.40
CA TYR A 81 16.52 29.01 8.20
C TYR A 81 15.80 29.18 6.86
N VAL A 82 16.27 28.51 5.81
CA VAL A 82 15.63 28.49 4.48
C VAL A 82 14.29 27.75 4.52
N GLU A 83 14.17 26.73 5.37
CA GLU A 83 12.93 25.96 5.59
C GLU A 83 11.90 26.71 6.45
N MET A 84 12.32 27.73 7.21
CA MET A 84 11.47 28.50 8.13
C MET A 84 10.23 29.17 7.48
N PRO A 85 10.32 29.86 6.32
CA PRO A 85 9.14 30.42 5.66
C PRO A 85 8.13 29.35 5.21
N PHE A 86 8.62 28.18 4.78
CA PHE A 86 7.76 27.06 4.36
C PHE A 86 7.09 26.35 5.53
N THR A 87 7.66 26.44 6.74
CA THR A 87 7.09 25.85 7.97
C THR A 87 6.16 26.79 8.73
N THR A 88 6.01 28.05 8.29
CA THR A 88 5.18 29.05 8.96
C THR A 88 3.75 29.11 8.38
N VAL A 89 3.57 28.85 7.08
CA VAL A 89 2.25 28.87 6.44
C VAL A 89 1.57 27.51 6.63
N PRO A 90 0.38 27.41 7.27
CA PRO A 90 -0.21 26.12 7.71
C PRO A 90 -0.33 25.05 6.62
N VAL A 91 -0.77 25.44 5.42
CA VAL A 91 -0.96 24.51 4.29
C VAL A 91 0.38 24.08 3.69
N VAL A 92 1.29 25.03 3.48
CA VAL A 92 2.62 24.78 2.90
C VAL A 92 3.46 23.94 3.85
N LYS A 93 3.36 24.20 5.16
CA LYS A 93 4.03 23.44 6.22
C LYS A 93 3.68 21.97 6.15
N SER A 94 2.39 21.64 6.02
CA SER A 94 1.95 20.24 5.96
C SER A 94 2.56 19.53 4.76
N ILE A 95 2.50 20.13 3.57
CA ILE A 95 3.02 19.52 2.34
C ILE A 95 4.55 19.39 2.42
N TYR A 96 5.23 20.46 2.80
CA TYR A 96 6.69 20.49 2.91
C TYR A 96 7.19 19.50 3.96
N SER A 97 6.59 19.48 5.14
CA SER A 97 6.96 18.56 6.23
C SER A 97 6.71 17.10 5.84
N SER A 98 5.62 16.79 5.13
CA SER A 98 5.38 15.42 4.65
C SER A 98 6.43 15.00 3.61
N LEU A 99 6.76 15.88 2.66
CA LEU A 99 7.77 15.59 1.65
C LEU A 99 9.18 15.47 2.26
N LYS A 100 9.52 16.34 3.21
CA LYS A 100 10.78 16.28 3.96
C LYS A 100 10.89 15.01 4.77
N SER A 101 9.85 14.64 5.53
CA SER A 101 9.83 13.37 6.28
C SER A 101 9.98 12.15 5.36
N PHE A 102 9.38 12.19 4.17
CA PHE A 102 9.55 11.15 3.16
C PHE A 102 10.99 11.12 2.62
N ALA A 103 11.61 12.27 2.33
CA ALA A 103 13.00 12.34 1.90
C ALA A 103 13.98 11.90 3.00
N ASP A 104 13.74 12.30 4.25
CA ASP A 104 14.52 11.92 5.43
C ASP A 104 14.38 10.42 5.73
N TYR A 105 13.25 9.80 5.35
CA TYR A 105 13.09 8.35 5.40
C TYR A 105 14.09 7.67 4.46
N PHE A 106 14.27 8.12 3.22
CA PHE A 106 15.23 7.48 2.30
C PHE A 106 16.67 7.95 2.45
N SER A 107 16.93 8.96 3.28
CA SER A 107 18.27 9.48 3.51
C SER A 107 19.12 8.48 4.30
N PRO A 108 20.35 8.15 3.85
CA PRO A 108 21.27 7.32 4.62
C PRO A 108 21.62 8.03 5.94
N ARG A 109 20.91 7.71 7.02
CA ARG A 109 21.29 8.18 8.36
C ARG A 109 22.63 7.56 8.67
N GLY A 110 23.67 8.40 8.70
CA GLY A 110 25.02 7.94 8.94
C GLY A 110 25.10 7.21 10.28
N LYS A 111 25.39 5.90 10.23
CA LYS A 111 26.04 5.02 11.23
C LYS A 111 25.80 5.18 12.75
N GLN A 112 24.96 6.08 13.26
CA GLN A 112 24.91 6.38 14.70
C GLN A 112 23.55 6.25 15.38
N ASP A 113 22.41 6.16 14.69
CA ASP A 113 21.13 5.91 15.37
C ASP A 113 20.20 4.98 14.58
N GLY A 114 20.14 3.71 15.02
CA GLY A 114 19.11 2.72 14.68
C GLY A 114 19.41 1.83 13.46
N PRO A 115 19.09 0.51 13.53
CA PRO A 115 19.21 -0.37 12.38
C PRO A 115 18.32 0.14 11.24
N ALA A 116 18.85 0.05 10.02
CA ALA A 116 18.15 0.38 8.79
C ALA A 116 16.71 -0.13 8.80
N GLN A 117 15.79 0.66 8.21
CA GLN A 117 14.39 0.30 7.96
C GLN A 117 14.29 -1.19 7.62
N GLN A 118 13.72 -1.93 8.57
CA GLN A 118 13.73 -3.38 8.53
C GLN A 118 12.34 -3.85 8.15
N VAL A 119 12.27 -4.66 7.10
CA VAL A 119 11.07 -5.41 6.78
C VAL A 119 10.89 -6.50 7.83
N VAL A 120 9.70 -6.60 8.38
CA VAL A 120 9.38 -7.47 9.50
C VAL A 120 8.05 -8.18 9.28
N LEU A 121 7.93 -9.37 9.84
CA LEU A 121 6.66 -10.03 10.10
C LEU A 121 6.19 -9.60 11.49
N LEU A 122 5.03 -8.97 11.55
CA LEU A 122 4.27 -8.76 12.77
C LEU A 122 3.45 -10.00 13.06
N ARG A 123 3.72 -10.65 14.19
CA ARG A 123 2.98 -11.80 14.69
C ARG A 123 2.29 -11.41 15.99
N LEU A 124 0.97 -11.46 16.00
CA LEU A 124 0.23 -11.29 17.24
C LEU A 124 0.37 -12.58 18.07
N PRO A 125 0.56 -12.47 19.40
CA PRO A 125 0.62 -13.64 20.26
C PRO A 125 -0.70 -14.41 20.14
N ASP A 126 -0.59 -15.74 20.12
CA ASP A 126 -1.73 -16.67 20.08
C ASP A 126 -2.63 -16.53 18.84
N GLN A 127 -2.14 -15.90 17.77
CA GLN A 127 -2.85 -15.77 16.50
C GLN A 127 -2.01 -16.34 15.35
N PRO A 128 -2.57 -17.21 14.49
CA PRO A 128 -1.90 -17.68 13.28
C PRO A 128 -1.95 -16.62 12.15
N LEU A 129 -1.78 -15.34 12.51
CA LEU A 129 -1.82 -14.20 11.60
C LEU A 129 -0.43 -13.57 11.52
N GLU A 130 0.05 -13.40 10.30
CA GLU A 130 1.27 -12.66 10.03
C GLU A 130 0.97 -11.47 9.12
N VAL A 131 1.52 -10.31 9.47
CA VAL A 131 1.40 -9.11 8.65
C VAL A 131 2.78 -8.60 8.32
N VAL A 132 3.08 -8.40 7.04
CA VAL A 132 4.34 -7.79 6.62
C VAL A 132 4.27 -6.29 6.86
N GLY A 133 5.25 -5.77 7.58
CA GLY A 133 5.36 -4.36 7.90
C GLY A 133 6.80 -3.87 7.83
N LEU A 134 6.96 -2.57 8.10
CA LEU A 134 8.25 -1.90 8.12
C LEU A 134 8.43 -1.24 9.48
N VAL A 135 9.54 -1.52 10.14
CA VAL A 135 9.88 -0.80 11.36
C VAL A 135 10.29 0.62 10.97
N THR A 136 9.48 1.59 11.39
CA THR A 136 9.72 3.02 11.11
C THR A 136 10.35 3.74 12.29
N ARG A 137 10.24 3.16 13.50
CA ARG A 137 10.81 3.72 14.73
C ARG A 137 11.10 2.64 15.76
N HIS A 138 12.23 2.79 16.44
CA HIS A 138 12.61 1.99 17.60
C HIS A 138 12.34 2.82 18.85
N GLY A 139 11.33 2.44 19.65
CA GLY A 139 10.98 3.17 20.87
C GLY A 139 9.79 4.12 20.71
N VAL A 140 9.38 4.66 21.85
CA VAL A 140 8.23 5.57 22.01
C VAL A 140 8.62 7.01 22.37
N ASP A 141 9.93 7.30 22.51
CA ASP A 141 10.50 8.56 23.00
C ASP A 141 10.10 9.83 22.21
N GLY A 142 9.30 10.71 22.81
CA GLY A 142 8.82 11.93 22.17
C GLY A 142 7.44 11.78 21.49
N LEU A 143 6.72 10.69 21.74
CA LEU A 143 5.28 10.64 21.46
C LEU A 143 4.48 11.42 22.52
N PRO A 144 3.27 11.89 22.17
CA PRO A 144 2.33 12.44 23.15
C PRO A 144 2.02 11.46 24.29
N GLU A 145 1.53 11.99 25.42
CA GLU A 145 1.06 11.17 26.53
C GLU A 145 -0.11 10.25 26.08
N GLY A 146 -0.18 9.05 26.67
CA GLY A 146 -1.20 8.03 26.37
C GLY A 146 -0.70 6.81 25.60
N PHE A 147 0.50 6.85 25.00
CA PHE A 147 1.15 5.65 24.48
C PHE A 147 1.74 4.81 25.62
N LEU A 148 1.63 3.49 25.49
CA LEU A 148 2.29 2.54 26.40
C LEU A 148 3.81 2.67 26.26
N GLN A 149 4.51 2.73 27.41
CA GLN A 149 5.93 3.11 27.50
C GLN A 149 6.91 1.93 27.51
N ASP A 150 6.43 0.69 27.35
CA ASP A 150 7.27 -0.51 27.32
C ASP A 150 8.17 -0.58 26.07
N ASP A 151 9.04 -1.59 25.97
CA ASP A 151 9.89 -1.83 24.77
C ASP A 151 9.04 -2.11 23.52
N ARG A 152 8.70 -1.01 22.84
CA ARG A 152 7.75 -0.97 21.74
C ARG A 152 8.40 -0.35 20.52
N VAL A 153 7.95 -0.81 19.36
CA VAL A 153 8.39 -0.33 18.06
C VAL A 153 7.20 0.10 17.23
N ALA A 154 7.39 1.11 16.38
CA ALA A 154 6.38 1.49 15.40
C ALA A 154 6.56 0.65 14.15
N VAL A 155 5.50 -0.06 13.76
CA VAL A 155 5.44 -0.87 12.54
C VAL A 155 4.41 -0.25 11.61
N TYR A 156 4.86 0.18 10.43
CA TYR A 156 3.99 0.61 9.35
C TYR A 156 3.50 -0.60 8.56
N LEU A 157 2.18 -0.72 8.43
CA LEU A 157 1.46 -1.75 7.72
C LEU A 157 0.91 -1.15 6.42
N PRO A 158 1.56 -1.38 5.27
CA PRO A 158 1.11 -0.84 3.99
C PRO A 158 -0.21 -1.48 3.57
N MET A 159 -1.12 -0.68 3.00
CA MET A 159 -2.32 -1.19 2.33
C MET A 159 -2.08 -1.32 0.81
N GLY A 160 -2.92 -2.13 0.14
CA GLY A 160 -2.94 -2.23 -1.32
C GLY A 160 -3.12 -0.85 -1.97
N TYR A 161 -2.50 -0.65 -3.13
CA TYR A 161 -2.38 0.66 -3.80
C TYR A 161 -1.63 1.76 -3.02
N MET A 162 -1.20 1.49 -1.78
CA MET A 162 -0.38 2.36 -0.93
C MET A 162 -0.95 3.77 -0.70
N ILE A 163 -2.25 3.97 -0.96
CA ILE A 163 -2.99 5.20 -0.60
C ILE A 163 -3.37 5.12 0.88
N GLY A 164 -2.35 5.03 1.75
CA GLY A 164 -2.49 4.90 3.19
C GLY A 164 -1.89 3.61 3.78
N GLY A 165 -2.07 3.46 5.08
CA GLY A 165 -1.61 2.34 5.89
C GLY A 165 -1.92 2.57 7.36
N TYR A 166 -1.68 1.56 8.18
CA TYR A 166 -1.76 1.70 9.64
C TYR A 166 -0.36 1.77 10.21
N THR A 167 -0.15 2.61 11.23
CA THR A 167 1.04 2.50 12.07
C THR A 167 0.59 1.93 13.40
N VAL A 168 1.14 0.77 13.77
CA VAL A 168 0.86 0.12 15.04
C VAL A 168 2.08 0.18 15.94
N PHE A 169 1.84 0.39 17.23
CA PHE A 169 2.87 0.28 18.26
C PHE A 169 2.70 -1.06 18.94
N VAL A 170 3.73 -1.90 18.86
CA VAL A 170 3.69 -3.29 19.33
C VAL A 170 4.93 -3.60 20.14
N PRO A 171 4.87 -4.55 21.09
CA PRO A 171 6.05 -5.04 21.78
C PRO A 171 7.10 -5.53 20.77
N ARG A 172 8.37 -5.25 21.02
CA ARG A 172 9.47 -5.69 20.15
C ARG A 172 9.48 -7.20 19.92
N SER A 173 9.03 -7.98 20.90
CA SER A 173 8.95 -9.44 20.83
C SER A 173 7.98 -9.98 19.76
N TRP A 174 7.03 -9.17 19.29
CA TRP A 174 6.05 -9.55 18.25
C TRP A 174 6.60 -9.37 16.83
N VAL A 175 7.78 -8.78 16.72
CA VAL A 175 8.35 -8.32 15.46
C VAL A 175 9.52 -9.21 15.08
N HIS A 176 9.38 -9.88 13.94
CA HIS A 176 10.38 -10.81 13.42
C HIS A 176 10.98 -10.27 12.12
N PRO A 177 12.26 -9.90 12.11
CA PRO A 177 12.98 -9.57 10.89
C PRO A 177 12.85 -10.61 9.79
N ILE A 178 12.63 -10.15 8.56
CA ILE A 178 12.70 -11.00 7.36
C ILE A 178 13.75 -10.47 6.39
N ALA A 179 14.41 -11.40 5.69
CA ALA A 179 15.41 -11.10 4.68
C ALA A 179 14.74 -10.67 3.37
N MET A 180 14.22 -9.44 3.35
CA MET A 180 13.57 -8.82 2.20
C MET A 180 13.92 -7.34 2.16
N SER A 181 14.12 -6.79 0.96
CA SER A 181 14.32 -5.35 0.82
C SER A 181 13.02 -4.58 1.04
N VAL A 182 13.12 -3.35 1.56
CA VAL A 182 11.97 -2.43 1.68
C VAL A 182 11.26 -2.29 0.33
N GLU A 183 12.00 -2.16 -0.76
CA GLU A 183 11.46 -2.05 -2.12
C GLU A 183 10.63 -3.29 -2.51
N GLU A 184 11.14 -4.49 -2.22
CA GLU A 184 10.44 -5.73 -2.52
C GLU A 184 9.15 -5.88 -1.69
N ALA A 185 9.20 -5.52 -0.41
CA ALA A 185 8.03 -5.52 0.46
C ALA A 185 6.96 -4.53 -0.03
N MET A 186 7.35 -3.32 -0.45
CA MET A 186 6.43 -2.32 -0.98
C MET A 186 5.82 -2.75 -2.31
N ARG A 187 6.64 -3.23 -3.25
CA ARG A 187 6.16 -3.77 -4.53
C ARG A 187 5.17 -4.91 -4.34
N SER A 188 5.47 -5.83 -3.43
CA SER A 188 4.61 -6.99 -3.16
C SER A 188 3.30 -6.57 -2.50
N SER A 189 3.36 -5.63 -1.55
CA SER A 189 2.16 -5.08 -0.88
C SER A 189 1.24 -4.34 -1.85
N LEU A 190 1.80 -3.64 -2.86
CA LEU A 190 1.02 -2.95 -3.88
C LEU A 190 0.07 -3.89 -4.65
N ILE A 191 0.54 -5.10 -4.95
CA ILE A 191 -0.21 -6.14 -5.66
C ILE A 191 -0.81 -7.19 -4.72
N ALA A 192 -1.02 -6.84 -3.44
CA ALA A 192 -1.61 -7.74 -2.43
C ALA A 192 -0.90 -9.10 -2.32
N TRP A 193 0.43 -9.12 -2.50
CA TRP A 193 1.25 -10.33 -2.46
C TRP A 193 0.77 -11.42 -3.43
N MET A 194 0.14 -11.03 -4.54
CA MET A 194 -0.28 -11.97 -5.58
C MET A 194 0.92 -12.79 -6.07
N SER A 195 0.72 -14.11 -6.09
CA SER A 195 1.69 -15.09 -6.59
C SER A 195 2.20 -14.68 -7.98
N ARG A 196 3.53 -14.62 -8.12
CA ARG A 196 4.14 -14.71 -9.44
C ARG A 196 4.05 -16.17 -9.83
N SER A 197 3.29 -16.47 -10.88
CA SER A 197 3.23 -17.81 -11.48
C SER A 197 4.64 -18.40 -11.54
N THR A 198 4.77 -19.56 -10.92
CA THR A 198 5.97 -20.35 -10.61
C THR A 198 7.15 -20.12 -11.54
N ASP A 199 8.30 -19.78 -10.96
CA ASP A 199 9.60 -19.99 -11.61
C ASP A 199 9.77 -21.51 -11.84
N PRO A 200 9.84 -22.00 -13.10
CA PRO A 200 10.00 -23.42 -13.40
C PRO A 200 11.29 -24.03 -12.82
N LEU A 201 12.23 -23.20 -12.37
CA LEU A 201 13.54 -23.62 -11.88
C LEU A 201 13.62 -23.81 -10.36
N ARG A 202 12.56 -23.52 -9.60
CA ARG A 202 12.47 -23.93 -8.20
C ARG A 202 11.82 -25.32 -8.12
N PRO A 203 12.52 -26.36 -7.62
CA PRO A 203 11.85 -27.60 -7.30
C PRO A 203 10.76 -27.29 -6.27
N GLY A 204 9.50 -27.48 -6.68
CA GLY A 204 8.37 -27.37 -5.77
C GLY A 204 8.52 -28.36 -4.62
N PRO A 205 7.86 -28.13 -3.47
CA PRO A 205 7.74 -29.16 -2.46
C PRO A 205 7.21 -30.41 -3.16
N ALA A 206 7.92 -31.54 -3.01
CA ALA A 206 7.53 -32.80 -3.60
C ALA A 206 6.03 -33.03 -3.35
N GLU A 207 5.25 -33.15 -4.42
CA GLU A 207 3.85 -33.52 -4.33
C GLU A 207 3.78 -34.81 -3.51
N THR A 208 3.28 -34.69 -2.28
CA THR A 208 2.88 -35.86 -1.52
C THR A 208 1.73 -36.47 -2.30
N PRO A 209 1.81 -37.75 -2.70
CA PRO A 209 0.75 -38.38 -3.49
C PRO A 209 -0.58 -38.19 -2.78
N ALA A 210 -1.57 -37.68 -3.51
CA ALA A 210 -2.93 -37.53 -3.04
C ALA A 210 -3.38 -38.84 -2.39
N ALA A 211 -3.51 -38.83 -1.06
CA ALA A 211 -4.04 -39.95 -0.31
C ALA A 211 -5.41 -40.29 -0.88
N ALA A 212 -5.53 -41.54 -1.31
CA ALA A 212 -6.67 -42.09 -2.01
C ALA A 212 -8.00 -41.73 -1.36
N ALA A 213 -8.96 -41.35 -2.19
CA ALA A 213 -10.35 -41.12 -1.81
C ALA A 213 -10.89 -42.36 -1.07
N VAL A 214 -11.13 -42.20 0.24
CA VAL A 214 -11.90 -43.17 1.02
C VAL A 214 -13.38 -42.95 0.67
N VAL A 215 -13.91 -43.84 -0.16
CA VAL A 215 -15.35 -43.94 -0.45
C VAL A 215 -16.06 -44.48 0.80
N PRO A 216 -17.09 -43.80 1.34
CA PRO A 216 -17.91 -44.37 2.41
C PRO A 216 -18.81 -45.49 1.85
N PRO A 217 -19.06 -46.59 2.59
CA PRO A 217 -19.88 -47.69 2.10
C PRO A 217 -21.35 -47.26 1.97
N ALA A 218 -21.94 -47.61 0.83
CA ALA A 218 -23.34 -47.41 0.50
C ALA A 218 -24.26 -48.15 1.49
N ALA A 219 -25.20 -47.42 2.09
CA ALA A 219 -26.29 -48.00 2.86
C ALA A 219 -27.23 -48.78 1.94
N ALA A 220 -27.51 -50.02 2.33
CA ALA A 220 -28.33 -50.98 1.59
C ALA A 220 -29.80 -50.55 1.51
N THR A 221 -30.34 -50.67 0.31
CA THR A 221 -31.78 -50.67 -0.01
C THR A 221 -32.49 -51.91 0.53
N ALA A 222 -33.59 -51.68 1.22
CA ALA A 222 -34.76 -52.56 1.39
C ALA A 222 -35.95 -51.65 1.78
N THR A 223 -37.23 -51.81 1.44
CA THR A 223 -38.00 -52.50 0.40
C THR A 223 -39.37 -51.77 0.40
N ASP A 224 -39.98 -51.62 -0.77
CA ASP A 224 -41.32 -51.07 -1.05
C ASP A 224 -42.47 -51.87 -0.39
N THR A 225 -43.55 -51.21 0.07
CA THR A 225 -44.95 -51.68 -0.02
C THR A 225 -45.98 -50.55 0.26
N ALA A 226 -46.68 -50.16 -0.82
CA ALA A 226 -48.11 -49.79 -0.96
C ALA A 226 -48.70 -48.45 -0.42
N ALA A 227 -49.47 -47.80 -1.31
CA ALA A 227 -50.30 -46.59 -1.19
C ALA A 227 -51.82 -46.96 -1.23
N PRO A 228 -52.82 -46.04 -1.36
CA PRO A 228 -53.22 -44.74 -0.73
C PRO A 228 -54.73 -44.85 -0.23
N PRO A 229 -55.66 -43.84 -0.16
CA PRO A 229 -55.65 -42.39 -0.41
C PRO A 229 -56.39 -41.48 0.63
N ALA A 230 -56.45 -40.18 0.32
CA ALA A 230 -57.11 -39.08 1.05
C ALA A 230 -58.64 -39.20 1.17
N PRO A 231 -59.28 -38.32 1.97
CA PRO A 231 -60.30 -37.44 1.37
C PRO A 231 -60.20 -35.97 1.80
N ALA A 232 -60.97 -35.16 1.07
CA ALA A 232 -61.08 -33.71 1.05
C ALA A 232 -62.14 -33.16 2.03
N ASP A 233 -62.46 -31.85 1.85
CA ASP A 233 -63.63 -31.09 2.31
C ASP A 233 -63.42 -30.32 3.64
N THR A 234 -63.80 -29.05 3.88
CA THR A 234 -64.58 -28.04 3.14
C THR A 234 -64.43 -26.66 3.85
N GLU A 235 -64.77 -25.62 3.09
CA GLU A 235 -64.98 -24.17 3.29
C GLU A 235 -65.48 -23.59 4.64
N ALA A 236 -65.40 -22.23 4.67
CA ALA A 236 -66.26 -21.25 5.36
C ALA A 236 -65.80 -20.79 6.76
N ASP A 237 -65.92 -19.54 7.20
CA ASP A 237 -66.48 -18.32 6.61
C ASP A 237 -65.99 -17.08 7.37
N THR A 238 -66.32 -15.94 6.79
CA THR A 238 -66.08 -14.55 7.14
C THR A 238 -66.78 -14.11 8.44
N GLU A 239 -66.16 -13.25 9.27
CA GLU A 239 -66.90 -12.20 9.97
C GLU A 239 -66.04 -10.99 10.37
N ASP A 240 -66.65 -9.82 10.17
CA ASP A 240 -66.14 -8.45 10.17
C ASP A 240 -66.29 -7.78 11.56
N ALA A 241 -65.75 -6.57 11.66
CA ALA A 241 -66.14 -5.45 12.53
C ALA A 241 -65.16 -5.04 13.65
N SER A 242 -64.37 -4.04 13.26
CA SER A 242 -63.83 -2.91 14.01
C SER A 242 -64.52 -2.51 15.33
N THR A 243 -63.73 -2.09 16.35
CA THR A 243 -63.99 -0.92 17.23
C THR A 243 -62.81 -0.59 18.18
N VAL A 244 -62.15 0.53 17.89
CA VAL A 244 -61.77 1.65 18.81
C VAL A 244 -60.51 1.63 19.71
N ALA A 245 -59.85 2.81 19.67
CA ALA A 245 -58.92 3.49 20.60
C ALA A 245 -57.43 3.10 20.53
N ARG A 246 -56.57 3.92 19.86
CA ARG A 246 -55.89 5.15 20.35
C ARG A 246 -55.13 4.97 21.67
N GLN A 247 -53.79 4.98 21.59
CA GLN A 247 -52.91 5.84 22.41
C GLN A 247 -51.47 5.85 21.86
N GLU A 248 -50.97 7.05 21.57
CA GLU A 248 -49.58 7.37 21.22
C GLU A 248 -48.64 7.33 22.44
N PRO A 249 -47.30 7.24 22.25
CA PRO A 249 -46.33 7.09 23.34
C PRO A 249 -45.90 8.45 23.95
N PRO A 250 -45.45 8.50 25.22
CA PRO A 250 -44.96 9.74 25.81
C PRO A 250 -43.48 9.98 25.48
N GLN A 251 -43.18 11.23 25.10
CA GLN A 251 -41.82 11.79 25.06
C GLN A 251 -41.44 12.43 26.41
N GLU A 252 -40.19 12.17 26.81
CA GLU A 252 -39.24 13.00 27.60
C GLU A 252 -39.57 13.41 29.07
N PRO A 253 -38.53 13.63 29.91
CA PRO A 253 -37.86 14.93 29.90
C PRO A 253 -36.32 14.92 30.07
N ARG A 254 -35.66 15.86 29.37
CA ARG A 254 -34.37 16.47 29.73
C ARG A 254 -34.34 17.02 31.16
N ALA A 255 -33.19 16.84 31.80
CA ALA A 255 -32.56 17.78 32.73
C ALA A 255 -31.05 17.78 32.45
#